data_AF-A0A367G4D9-F1
#
_entry.id   AF-A0A367G4D9-F1
#
_cell.length_a   1.000
_cell.length_b   1.000
_cell.length_c   1.000
_cell.angle_alpha   90.00
_cell.angle_beta   90.00
_cell.angle_gamma   90.00
#
_symmetry.space_group_name_H-M   'P 1'
#
loop_
_entity.id
_entity.type
_entity.pdbx_description
1 polymer ?
#
loop_
_entity_poly.entity_id
_entity_poly.type
_entity_poly.pdbx_seq_one_letter_code
_entity_poly.pdbx_strand_id
1 'polypeptide(L)'
;MKKAVFLRIVLTAAVLALLLSGCRFVRVEEEERKPVDYTVVERRDIPEELSRLMEEKKEKEFQLSYETGEDLYLAKGYGRQMSGGYSIQVEELGESSNGIFFVTKLLGPEDLKEAGVPSYPCIVIKTRKQEKPVTFRESSSPVKKESEKGE
;
A
#
# COMPACT_ATOMS: atom_id res chain seq x y z
N MET A 1 -55.02 6.63 25.00
CA MET A 1 -54.29 5.70 24.09
C MET A 1 -53.18 6.38 23.28
N LYS A 2 -53.44 7.52 22.60
CA LYS A 2 -52.45 8.20 21.73
C LYS A 2 -51.15 8.63 22.43
N LYS A 3 -51.24 9.11 23.69
CA LYS A 3 -50.07 9.56 24.48
C LYS A 3 -49.09 8.42 24.83
N ALA A 4 -49.60 7.23 25.12
CA ALA A 4 -48.78 6.06 25.45
C ALA A 4 -48.09 5.45 24.22
N VAL A 5 -48.74 5.52 23.06
CA VAL A 5 -48.16 5.11 21.77
C VAL A 5 -47.06 6.09 21.36
N PHE A 6 -47.29 7.40 21.50
CA PHE A 6 -46.30 8.42 21.22
C PHE A 6 -45.06 8.28 22.12
N LEU A 7 -45.26 8.06 23.43
CA LEU A 7 -44.17 7.84 24.37
C LEU A 7 -43.32 6.61 24.01
N ARG A 8 -43.96 5.51 23.58
CA ARG A 8 -43.24 4.30 23.13
C ARG A 8 -42.41 4.55 21.86
N ILE A 9 -42.95 5.28 20.89
CA ILE A 9 -42.22 5.62 19.65
C ILE A 9 -40.98 6.47 19.96
N VAL A 10 -41.13 7.48 20.83
CA VAL A 10 -40.01 8.35 21.25
C VAL A 10 -38.95 7.54 21.98
N LEU A 11 -39.34 6.61 22.85
CA LEU A 11 -38.42 5.80 23.63
C LEU A 11 -37.65 4.81 22.74
N THR A 12 -38.31 4.19 21.77
CA THR A 12 -37.65 3.31 20.78
C THR A 12 -36.70 4.10 19.87
N ALA A 13 -37.07 5.31 19.44
CA ALA A 13 -36.21 6.15 18.62
C ALA A 13 -34.96 6.61 19.39
N ALA A 14 -35.10 6.94 20.68
CA ALA A 14 -33.98 7.29 21.55
C ALA A 14 -33.00 6.12 21.75
N VAL A 15 -33.51 4.89 21.95
CA VAL A 15 -32.67 3.69 22.04
C VAL A 15 -31.94 3.41 20.72
N LEU A 16 -32.62 3.58 19.57
CA LEU A 16 -32.00 3.38 18.25
C LEU A 16 -30.89 4.42 17.99
N ALA A 17 -31.09 5.68 18.40
CA ALA A 17 -30.07 6.72 18.28
C ALA A 17 -28.83 6.43 19.14
N LEU A 18 -29.01 5.86 20.34
CA LEU A 18 -27.90 5.43 21.21
C LEU A 18 -27.09 4.28 20.58
N LEU A 19 -27.76 3.32 19.94
CA LEU A 19 -27.10 2.19 19.26
C LEU A 19 -26.28 2.62 18.04
N LEU A 20 -26.64 3.73 17.38
CA LEU A 20 -25.93 4.26 16.22
C LEU A 20 -24.72 5.15 16.57
N SER A 21 -24.49 5.45 17.85
CA SER A 21 -23.38 6.32 18.30
C SER A 21 -22.01 5.63 18.39
N GLY A 22 -21.91 4.35 18.01
CA GLY A 22 -20.72 3.51 18.20
C GLY A 22 -19.58 3.66 17.18
N CYS A 23 -19.69 4.50 16.16
CA CYS A 23 -18.59 4.71 15.19
C CYS A 23 -17.66 5.82 15.68
N ARG A 24 -16.77 5.49 16.62
CA ARG A 24 -15.64 6.37 16.94
C ARG A 24 -14.67 6.33 15.77
N PHE A 25 -14.57 7.45 15.03
CA PHE A 25 -13.48 7.68 14.08
C PHE A 25 -12.17 7.69 14.86
N VAL A 26 -11.50 6.55 14.92
CA VAL A 26 -10.10 6.49 15.36
C VAL A 26 -9.29 7.07 14.19
N ARG A 27 -8.93 8.34 14.31
CA ARG A 27 -7.79 8.87 13.55
C ARG A 27 -6.58 8.10 14.04
N VAL A 28 -6.15 7.13 13.26
CA VAL A 28 -4.85 6.49 13.45
C VAL A 28 -3.83 7.57 13.11
N GLU A 29 -3.30 8.25 14.13
CA GLU A 29 -2.07 8.99 13.97
C GLU A 29 -1.01 7.99 13.51
N GLU A 30 -0.34 8.33 12.42
CA GLU A 30 0.72 7.53 11.86
C GLU A 30 1.90 7.61 12.83
N GLU A 31 1.98 6.61 13.72
CA GLU A 31 3.06 6.44 14.69
C GLU A 31 4.41 6.61 13.99
N GLU A 32 5.35 7.33 14.60
CA GLU A 32 6.71 7.48 14.06
C GLU A 32 7.30 6.10 13.79
N ARG A 33 7.65 5.86 12.53
CA ARG A 33 8.22 4.58 12.09
C ARG A 33 9.72 4.67 12.13
N LYS A 34 10.34 3.65 12.72
CA LYS A 34 11.79 3.51 12.75
C LYS A 34 12.26 2.93 11.42
N PRO A 35 13.27 3.50 10.74
CA PRO A 35 13.77 2.93 9.50
C PRO A 35 14.34 1.54 9.75
N VAL A 36 14.07 0.62 8.83
CA VAL A 36 14.58 -0.75 8.83
C VAL A 36 15.60 -0.89 7.71
N ASP A 37 16.73 -1.52 8.01
CA ASP A 37 17.73 -1.81 7.00
C ASP A 37 17.20 -2.79 5.95
N TYR A 38 17.45 -2.48 4.68
CA TYR A 38 17.11 -3.34 3.57
C TYR A 38 18.11 -3.25 2.44
N THR A 39 18.04 -4.22 1.54
CA THR A 39 18.82 -4.24 0.31
C THR A 39 17.89 -4.52 -0.86
N VAL A 40 18.02 -3.77 -1.95
CA VAL A 40 17.31 -4.07 -3.20
C VAL A 40 17.97 -5.30 -3.83
N VAL A 41 17.16 -6.31 -4.12
CA VAL A 41 17.63 -7.61 -4.61
C VAL A 41 17.66 -7.60 -6.14
N GLU A 42 18.79 -7.95 -6.72
CA GLU A 42 18.90 -8.15 -8.17
C GLU A 42 18.17 -9.43 -8.59
N ARG A 43 17.67 -9.48 -9.84
CA ARG A 43 16.89 -10.63 -10.34
C ARG A 43 17.54 -12.00 -10.13
N ARG A 44 18.88 -12.08 -10.23
CA ARG A 44 19.63 -13.34 -10.06
C ARG A 44 19.67 -13.85 -8.62
N ASP A 45 19.48 -12.96 -7.65
CA ASP A 45 19.58 -13.24 -6.23
C ASP A 45 18.19 -13.42 -5.58
N ILE A 46 17.11 -13.31 -6.37
CA ILE A 46 15.73 -13.59 -5.93
C ILE A 46 15.56 -15.11 -5.83
N PRO A 47 15.00 -15.63 -4.71
CA PRO A 47 14.65 -17.05 -4.59
C PRO A 47 13.78 -17.52 -5.76
N GLU A 48 14.10 -18.68 -6.34
CA GLU A 48 13.45 -19.20 -7.54
C GLU A 48 11.92 -19.29 -7.41
N GLU A 49 11.44 -19.73 -6.25
CA GLU A 49 10.01 -19.81 -5.93
C GLU A 49 9.34 -18.43 -5.95
N LEU A 50 9.97 -17.42 -5.33
CA LEU A 50 9.46 -16.05 -5.35
C LEU A 50 9.46 -15.48 -6.78
N SER A 51 10.54 -15.70 -7.54
CA SER A 51 10.64 -15.26 -8.93
C SER A 51 9.51 -15.85 -9.79
N ARG A 52 9.19 -17.13 -9.60
CA ARG A 52 8.09 -17.79 -10.29
C ARG A 52 6.73 -17.18 -9.92
N LEU A 53 6.46 -16.96 -8.63
CA LEU A 53 5.22 -16.36 -8.15
C LEU A 53 5.02 -14.93 -8.70
N MET A 54 6.12 -14.16 -8.78
CA MET A 54 6.11 -12.82 -9.37
C MET A 54 5.75 -12.85 -10.86
N GLU A 55 6.34 -13.78 -11.61
CA GLU A 55 6.09 -13.93 -13.05
C GLU A 55 4.65 -14.34 -13.33
N GLU A 56 4.09 -15.26 -12.53
CA GLU A 56 2.68 -15.69 -12.64
C GLU A 56 1.69 -14.56 -12.34
N LYS A 57 2.05 -13.61 -11.46
CA LYS A 57 1.17 -12.50 -11.03
C LYS A 57 1.42 -11.18 -11.75
N LYS A 58 2.47 -11.07 -12.58
CA LYS A 58 2.96 -9.81 -13.15
C LYS A 58 1.93 -9.01 -13.93
N GLU A 59 0.92 -9.64 -14.52
CA GLU A 59 -0.10 -8.96 -15.32
C GLU A 59 -0.90 -7.95 -14.50
N LYS A 60 -1.07 -8.21 -13.20
CA LYS A 60 -1.80 -7.34 -12.27
C LYS A 60 -0.87 -6.84 -11.18
N GLU A 61 -1.33 -5.85 -10.43
CA GLU A 61 -0.65 -5.46 -9.21
C GLU A 61 -0.59 -6.64 -8.23
N PHE A 62 0.57 -6.81 -7.62
CA PHE A 62 0.77 -7.83 -6.61
C PHE A 62 1.68 -7.33 -5.49
N GLN A 63 1.51 -7.95 -4.34
CA GLN A 63 2.31 -7.74 -3.13
C GLN A 63 2.59 -9.13 -2.57
N LEU A 64 3.86 -9.46 -2.35
CA LEU A 64 4.27 -10.76 -1.83
C LEU A 64 5.28 -10.56 -0.71
N SER A 65 5.10 -11.30 0.37
CA SER A 65 6.10 -11.51 1.42
C SER A 65 6.58 -12.95 1.34
N TYR A 66 7.89 -13.16 1.30
CA TYR A 66 8.50 -14.48 1.24
C TYR A 66 9.59 -14.58 2.29
N GLU A 67 9.47 -15.54 3.19
CA GLU A 67 10.42 -15.77 4.27
C GLU A 67 11.29 -16.98 3.96
N THR A 68 12.59 -16.85 4.17
CA THR A 68 13.53 -17.98 4.07
C THR A 68 14.67 -17.79 5.06
N GLY A 69 14.80 -18.75 5.98
CA GLY A 69 15.73 -18.63 7.12
C GLY A 69 15.47 -17.36 7.95
N GLU A 70 16.50 -16.52 8.06
CA GLU A 70 16.49 -15.24 8.78
C GLU A 70 16.11 -14.04 7.89
N ASP A 71 15.79 -14.29 6.63
CA ASP A 71 15.54 -13.25 5.63
C ASP A 71 14.06 -13.15 5.27
N LEU A 72 13.59 -11.91 5.11
CA LEU A 72 12.27 -11.55 4.61
C LEU A 72 12.43 -10.79 3.30
N TYR A 73 11.84 -11.33 2.23
CA TYR A 73 11.77 -10.72 0.91
C TYR A 73 10.39 -10.09 0.72
N LEU A 74 10.38 -8.81 0.35
CA LEU A 74 9.15 -8.07 0.04
C LEU A 74 9.17 -7.70 -1.44
N ALA A 75 8.20 -8.21 -2.19
CA ALA A 75 8.06 -7.94 -3.62
C ALA A 75 6.78 -7.13 -3.89
N LYS A 76 6.93 -6.01 -4.58
CA LYS A 76 5.82 -5.18 -5.07
C LYS A 76 5.88 -5.12 -6.59
N GLY A 77 4.80 -5.52 -7.24
CA GLY A 77 4.59 -5.38 -8.68
C GLY A 77 3.45 -4.42 -8.97
N TYR A 78 3.62 -3.58 -10.00
CA TYR A 78 2.64 -2.58 -10.43
C TYR A 78 1.81 -3.02 -11.65
N GLY A 79 1.82 -4.32 -11.96
CA GLY A 79 1.10 -4.86 -13.09
C GLY A 79 1.68 -4.43 -14.44
N ARG A 80 0.90 -4.69 -15.49
CA ARG A 80 1.24 -4.28 -16.86
C ARG A 80 1.12 -2.76 -17.05
N GLN A 81 2.17 -2.16 -17.58
CA GLN A 81 2.21 -0.78 -18.06
C GLN A 81 2.24 -0.76 -19.59
N MET A 82 1.68 0.30 -20.19
CA MET A 82 1.51 0.41 -21.66
C MET A 82 2.81 0.74 -22.40
N SER A 83 3.86 1.14 -21.70
CA SER A 83 5.18 1.45 -22.23
C SER A 83 6.27 1.10 -21.20
N GLY A 84 7.53 1.17 -21.63
CA GLY A 84 8.69 1.16 -20.74
C GLY A 84 8.97 2.52 -20.12
N GLY A 85 10.09 2.64 -19.41
CA GLY A 85 10.51 3.91 -18.79
C GLY A 85 9.95 4.13 -17.37
N TYR A 86 9.22 3.16 -16.84
CA TYR A 86 8.80 3.17 -15.44
C TYR A 86 9.94 2.75 -14.52
N SER A 87 10.05 3.40 -13.37
CA SER A 87 10.95 3.02 -12.29
C SER A 87 10.20 3.00 -10.96
N ILE A 88 10.67 2.19 -10.01
CA ILE A 88 10.06 2.09 -8.68
C ILE A 88 11.05 2.64 -7.68
N GLN A 89 10.59 3.59 -6.89
CA GLN A 89 11.34 4.16 -5.77
C GLN A 89 10.84 3.57 -4.46
N VAL A 90 11.75 3.14 -3.60
CA VAL A 90 11.44 2.83 -2.20
C VAL A 90 11.51 4.13 -1.42
N GLU A 91 10.36 4.63 -0.99
CA GLU A 91 10.27 5.84 -0.18
C GLU A 91 10.58 5.53 1.28
N GLU A 92 10.12 4.37 1.75
CA GLU A 92 10.25 4.00 3.16
C GLU A 92 10.20 2.48 3.33
N LEU A 93 11.07 1.97 4.20
CA LEU A 93 10.83 0.72 4.91
C LEU A 93 10.90 1.03 6.41
N GLY A 94 9.74 1.11 7.04
CA GLY A 94 9.60 1.57 8.42
C GLY A 94 8.94 0.53 9.32
N GLU A 95 9.36 0.46 10.56
CA GLU A 95 8.79 -0.40 11.60
C GLU A 95 8.09 0.46 12.66
N SER A 96 6.86 0.10 13.00
CA SER A 96 6.09 0.68 14.11
C SER A 96 5.63 -0.43 15.08
N SER A 97 4.90 -0.08 16.14
CA SER A 97 4.22 -1.07 16.99
C SER A 97 3.21 -1.93 16.21
N ASN A 98 2.66 -1.40 15.11
CA ASN A 98 1.60 -2.05 14.34
C ASN A 98 2.11 -2.98 13.23
N GLY A 99 3.37 -2.85 12.81
CA GLY A 99 3.90 -3.65 11.70
C GLY A 99 5.10 -3.03 10.99
N ILE A 100 5.53 -3.70 9.92
CA ILE A 100 6.47 -3.17 8.92
C ILE A 100 5.67 -2.51 7.81
N PHE A 101 6.10 -1.33 7.38
CA PHE A 101 5.50 -0.56 6.30
C PHE A 101 6.49 -0.46 5.16
N PHE A 102 6.14 -1.05 4.02
CA PHE A 102 6.91 -0.95 2.81
C PHE A 102 6.22 0.02 1.85
N VAL A 103 6.76 1.23 1.76
CA VAL A 103 6.21 2.33 0.98
C VAL A 103 7.00 2.49 -0.31
N THR A 104 6.29 2.41 -1.42
CA THR A 104 6.89 2.50 -2.77
C THR A 104 6.16 3.53 -3.61
N LYS A 105 6.86 4.04 -4.62
CA LYS A 105 6.33 4.98 -5.60
C LYS A 105 6.66 4.50 -7.00
N LEU A 106 5.67 4.45 -7.88
CA LEU A 106 5.90 4.24 -9.30
C LEU A 106 6.15 5.59 -9.97
N LEU A 107 7.33 5.73 -10.56
CA LEU A 107 7.71 6.89 -11.36
C LEU A 107 7.53 6.52 -12.83
N GLY A 108 6.66 7.24 -13.53
CA GLY A 108 6.45 7.07 -14.97
C GLY A 108 7.40 7.95 -15.80
N PRO A 109 7.53 7.66 -17.10
CA PRO A 109 8.28 8.52 -18.03
C PRO A 109 7.60 9.90 -18.19
N GLU A 110 8.38 10.93 -18.51
CA GLU A 110 7.88 12.31 -18.68
C GLU A 110 6.97 12.46 -19.90
N ASP A 111 7.27 11.77 -20.99
CA ASP A 111 6.47 11.73 -22.22
C ASP A 111 5.87 10.34 -22.41
N LEU A 112 4.54 10.20 -22.23
CA LEU A 112 3.76 9.00 -22.57
C LEU A 112 3.43 8.93 -24.08
N LYS A 113 4.32 9.46 -24.93
CA LYS A 113 4.09 9.52 -26.37
C LYS A 113 4.52 8.19 -26.98
N GLU A 114 3.51 7.49 -27.51
CA GLU A 114 3.52 6.16 -28.12
C GLU A 114 3.30 4.96 -27.18
N ALA A 115 2.40 4.06 -27.60
CA ALA A 115 2.23 2.75 -27.03
C ALA A 115 3.50 1.93 -27.30
N GLY A 116 4.39 1.89 -26.30
CA GLY A 116 5.64 1.13 -26.36
C GLY A 116 5.44 -0.37 -26.10
N VAL A 117 6.55 -1.10 -26.04
CA VAL A 117 6.54 -2.48 -25.56
C VAL A 117 6.02 -2.47 -24.11
N PRO A 118 4.99 -3.29 -23.76
CA PRO A 118 4.48 -3.35 -22.40
C PRO A 118 5.59 -3.68 -21.40
N SER A 119 5.57 -2.99 -20.25
CA SER A 119 6.51 -3.26 -19.17
C SER A 119 5.78 -3.76 -17.92
N TYR A 120 6.53 -4.45 -17.06
CA TYR A 120 6.02 -5.07 -15.83
C TYR A 120 6.92 -4.66 -14.66
N PRO A 121 6.85 -3.39 -14.22
CA PRO A 121 7.72 -2.89 -13.16
C PRO A 121 7.45 -3.65 -11.85
N CYS A 122 8.51 -4.23 -11.31
CA CYS A 122 8.53 -4.91 -10.02
C CYS A 122 9.83 -4.60 -9.27
N ILE A 123 9.72 -4.54 -7.94
CA ILE A 123 10.86 -4.36 -7.04
C ILE A 123 10.82 -5.46 -5.98
N VAL A 124 12.00 -5.96 -5.62
CA VAL A 124 12.18 -6.88 -4.51
C VAL A 124 13.22 -6.30 -3.58
N ILE A 125 12.88 -6.22 -2.30
CA ILE A 125 13.83 -5.90 -1.25
C ILE A 125 13.99 -7.11 -0.32
N LYS A 126 15.15 -7.18 0.31
CA LYS A 126 15.49 -8.13 1.36
C LYS A 126 15.74 -7.36 2.64
N THR A 127 15.14 -7.81 3.73
CA THR A 127 15.39 -7.34 5.08
C THR A 127 15.45 -8.52 6.04
N ARG A 128 15.82 -8.28 7.30
CA ARG A 128 15.79 -9.33 8.31
C ARG A 128 14.35 -9.69 8.64
N LYS A 129 14.10 -10.97 8.88
CA LYS A 129 12.81 -11.46 9.34
C LYS A 129 12.42 -10.80 10.67
N GLN A 130 11.17 -10.38 10.76
CA GLN A 130 10.57 -9.84 11.98
C GLN A 130 9.20 -10.48 12.19
N GLU A 131 8.81 -10.70 13.45
CA GLU A 131 7.48 -11.25 13.79
C GLU A 131 6.38 -10.17 13.75
N LYS A 132 6.39 -9.35 12.70
CA LYS A 132 5.47 -8.22 12.51
C LYS A 132 4.76 -8.32 11.17
N PRO A 133 3.47 -7.99 11.09
CA PRO A 133 2.76 -8.00 9.82
C PRO A 133 3.34 -6.93 8.89
N VAL A 134 3.40 -7.26 7.60
CA VAL A 134 3.88 -6.34 6.56
C VAL A 134 2.69 -5.66 5.89
N THR A 135 2.73 -4.35 5.83
CA THR A 135 1.77 -3.51 5.11
C THR A 135 2.47 -2.84 3.94
N PHE A 136 2.00 -3.09 2.72
CA PHE A 136 2.46 -2.38 1.54
C PHE A 136 1.64 -1.11 1.37
N ARG A 137 2.32 0.00 1.07
CA ARG A 137 1.66 1.26 0.74
C ARG A 137 2.27 1.86 -0.51
N GLU A 138 1.43 2.58 -1.24
CA GLU A 138 1.89 3.42 -2.33
C GLU A 138 1.90 4.87 -1.84
N SER A 139 2.97 5.60 -2.09
CA SER A 139 3.04 7.02 -1.73
C SER A 139 2.12 7.81 -2.68
N SER A 140 1.04 8.37 -2.14
CA SER A 140 0.21 9.35 -2.85
C SER A 140 0.75 10.76 -2.60
N SER A 141 1.88 11.13 -3.23
CA SER A 141 2.19 12.56 -3.34
C SER A 141 1.14 13.19 -4.26
N PRO A 142 0.47 14.31 -3.89
CA PRO A 142 -0.34 15.03 -4.85
C PRO A 142 0.56 15.46 -6.01
N VAL A 143 0.15 15.14 -7.24
CA VAL A 143 0.70 15.77 -8.44
C VAL A 143 0.55 17.27 -8.21
N LYS A 144 1.65 17.99 -7.92
CA LYS A 144 1.64 19.44 -8.00
C LYS A 144 1.32 19.77 -9.45
N LYS A 145 0.06 20.06 -9.74
CA LYS A 145 -0.28 20.93 -10.86
C LYS A 145 0.37 22.26 -10.52
N GLU A 146 1.54 22.49 -11.10
CA GLU A 146 2.05 23.85 -11.25
C GLU A 146 0.94 24.63 -11.95
N SER A 147 0.26 25.47 -11.18
CA SER A 147 -0.55 26.53 -11.77
C SER A 147 0.42 27.39 -12.55
N GLU A 148 0.34 27.33 -13.88
CA GLU A 148 0.71 28.46 -14.73
C GLU A 148 -0.03 29.68 -14.19
N LYS A 149 0.69 30.46 -13.39
CA LYS A 149 0.30 31.79 -13.01
C LYS A 149 0.72 32.66 -14.20
N GLY A 150 -0.29 33.12 -14.92
CA GLY A 150 -0.12 34.02 -16.04
C GLY A 150 0.64 35.28 -15.66
N GLU A 151 1.36 35.79 -16.66
CA GLU A 151 1.61 37.21 -16.86
C GLU A 151 0.85 37.67 -18.09
#